data_AF-A0A562TML8-F1
#
_entry.id   AF-A0A562TML8-F1
#
_cell.length_a   1.000
_cell.length_b   1.000
_cell.length_c   1.000
_cell.angle_alpha   90.00
_cell.angle_beta   90.00
_cell.angle_gamma   90.00
#
_symmetry.space_group_name_H-M   'P 1'
#
loop_
_entity.id
_entity.type
_entity.pdbx_description
1 polymer ?
#
loop_
_entity_poly.entity_id
_entity_poly.type
_entity_poly.pdbx_seq_one_letter_code
_entity_poly.pdbx_strand_id
1 'polypeptide(L)'
;MHIINSISEKHRLVSLPEPLHPLVSVIRISDMRFTDNTIWEHFSLNFYCISLKKNIAGKTKYGQQYYDYDKGVMTFVAPKQIMSLDASPTDILAPASGYALLFHPDFLYKHPLAATIKNYGFFLTQLTKRCTFQKKKRKTLQRYFKKLMKNISI
;
A
#
# COMPACT_ATOMS: atom_id res chain seq x y z
N MET A 1 9.70 -13.69 -10.67
CA MET A 1 9.20 -13.01 -9.46
C MET A 1 10.16 -11.87 -9.14
N HIS A 2 9.68 -10.62 -9.16
CA HIS A 2 10.50 -9.44 -8.91
C HIS A 2 10.43 -9.02 -7.44
N ILE A 3 11.56 -8.69 -6.82
CA ILE A 3 11.61 -8.29 -5.40
C ILE A 3 12.00 -6.82 -5.33
N ILE A 4 11.10 -5.98 -4.81
CA ILE A 4 11.35 -4.55 -4.65
C ILE A 4 11.92 -4.33 -3.26
N ASN A 5 13.18 -3.91 -3.20
CA ASN A 5 13.97 -3.83 -1.99
C ASN A 5 13.83 -2.50 -1.27
N SER A 6 13.59 -1.41 -2.00
CA SER A 6 13.56 -0.06 -1.44
C SER A 6 12.37 0.78 -1.88
N ILE A 7 12.05 1.80 -1.08
CA ILE A 7 11.01 2.79 -1.41
C ILE A 7 11.41 3.58 -2.66
N SER A 8 12.68 3.94 -2.81
CA SER A 8 13.19 4.64 -4.00
C SER A 8 13.08 3.79 -5.27
N GLU A 9 13.33 2.49 -5.18
CA GLU A 9 13.08 1.55 -6.29
C GLU A 9 11.60 1.51 -6.66
N LYS A 10 10.70 1.41 -5.67
CA LYS A 10 9.25 1.47 -5.92
C LYS A 10 8.86 2.76 -6.64
N HIS A 11 9.38 3.92 -6.21
CA HIS A 11 9.10 5.21 -6.85
C HIS A 11 9.52 5.21 -8.33
N ARG A 12 10.72 4.73 -8.65
CA ARG A 12 11.21 4.62 -10.04
C ARG A 12 10.31 3.73 -10.89
N LEU A 13 9.91 2.56 -10.38
CA LEU A 13 9.04 1.62 -11.09
C LEU A 13 7.62 2.15 -11.36
N VAL A 14 7.20 3.19 -10.64
CA VAL A 14 5.91 3.87 -10.86
C VAL A 14 6.06 5.33 -11.31
N SER A 15 7.22 5.69 -11.88
CA SER A 15 7.53 7.02 -12.44
C SER A 15 7.28 8.19 -11.48
N LEU A 16 7.55 8.01 -10.19
CA LEU A 16 7.45 9.06 -9.20
C LEU A 16 8.81 9.72 -8.97
N PRO A 17 8.82 11.00 -8.53
CA PRO A 17 10.04 11.65 -8.07
C PRO A 17 10.63 10.90 -6.87
N GLU A 18 11.91 11.14 -6.58
CA GLU A 18 12.55 10.50 -5.43
C GLU A 18 11.79 10.78 -4.12
N PRO A 19 11.71 9.79 -3.22
CA PRO A 19 11.05 9.98 -1.94
C PRO A 19 11.85 10.99 -1.10
N LEU A 20 11.15 11.88 -0.41
CA LEU A 20 11.75 12.85 0.52
C LEU A 20 12.54 12.18 1.66
N HIS A 21 12.20 10.92 1.99
CA HIS A 21 12.89 10.14 3.01
C HIS A 21 13.12 8.69 2.53
N PRO A 22 14.32 8.11 2.70
CA PRO A 22 14.63 6.77 2.18
C PRO A 22 13.85 5.64 2.85
N LEU A 23 13.44 5.82 4.12
CA LEU A 23 12.73 4.80 4.91
C LEU A 23 11.21 4.99 5.01
N VAL A 24 10.64 6.10 4.51
CA VAL A 24 9.20 6.35 4.57
C VAL A 24 8.75 7.25 3.42
N SER A 25 7.60 6.95 2.82
CA SER A 25 7.04 7.79 1.76
C SER A 25 5.52 7.68 1.70
N VAL A 26 4.88 8.78 1.31
CA VAL A 26 3.45 8.84 1.01
C VAL A 26 3.28 9.10 -0.47
N ILE A 27 2.54 8.22 -1.14
CA ILE A 27 2.28 8.29 -2.57
C ILE A 27 0.79 8.51 -2.81
N ARG A 28 0.46 9.43 -3.73
CA ARG A 28 -0.89 9.50 -4.30
C ARG A 28 -1.03 8.48 -5.41
N ILE A 29 -2.09 7.67 -5.34
CA ILE A 29 -2.33 6.61 -6.32
C ILE A 29 -2.53 7.18 -7.73
N SER A 30 -3.15 8.35 -7.85
CA SER A 30 -3.38 9.07 -9.10
C SER A 30 -2.09 9.47 -9.83
N ASP A 31 -0.99 9.60 -9.10
CA ASP A 31 0.28 10.13 -9.61
C ASP A 31 1.18 8.99 -10.13
N MET A 32 0.84 7.73 -9.83
CA MET A 32 1.60 6.56 -10.27
C MET A 32 1.45 6.34 -11.79
N ARG A 33 2.57 6.09 -12.47
CA ARG A 33 2.61 5.64 -13.87
C ARG A 33 3.55 4.45 -13.97
N PHE A 34 3.00 3.29 -14.31
CA PHE A 34 3.74 2.04 -14.40
C PHE A 34 4.63 2.05 -15.64
N THR A 35 5.93 1.89 -15.46
CA THR A 35 6.91 1.88 -16.57
C THR A 35 6.98 0.52 -17.26
N ASP A 36 6.76 -0.55 -16.51
CA ASP A 36 6.79 -1.94 -17.00
C ASP A 36 5.71 -2.73 -16.26
N ASN A 37 4.77 -3.29 -17.02
CA ASN A 37 3.65 -4.06 -16.48
C ASN A 37 4.06 -5.47 -16.03
N THR A 38 5.10 -6.05 -16.65
CA THR A 38 5.54 -7.44 -16.39
C THR A 38 6.05 -7.62 -14.97
N ILE A 39 6.63 -6.57 -14.38
CA ILE A 39 7.11 -6.55 -13.00
C ILE A 39 5.97 -6.83 -12.01
N TRP A 40 4.74 -6.39 -12.32
CA TRP A 40 3.61 -6.43 -11.39
C TRP A 40 2.78 -7.71 -11.47
N GLU A 41 3.06 -8.57 -12.45
CA GLU A 41 2.44 -9.89 -12.56
C GLU A 41 2.77 -10.75 -11.34
N HIS A 42 4.02 -10.70 -10.86
CA HIS A 42 4.46 -11.41 -9.66
C HIS A 42 5.59 -10.67 -8.94
N PHE A 43 5.25 -9.99 -7.84
CA PHE A 43 6.21 -9.20 -7.08
C PHE A 43 6.10 -9.34 -5.56
N SER A 44 7.16 -8.99 -4.84
CA SER A 44 7.14 -8.83 -3.39
C SER A 44 7.81 -7.51 -2.99
N LEU A 45 7.49 -7.03 -1.78
CA LEU A 45 8.10 -5.83 -1.20
C LEU A 45 8.90 -6.24 0.02
N ASN A 46 10.09 -5.67 0.25
CA ASN A 46 10.84 -5.84 1.51
C ASN A 46 10.49 -4.79 2.58
N PHE A 47 9.46 -3.99 2.32
CA PHE A 47 8.95 -2.96 3.22
C PHE A 47 7.43 -3.05 3.36
N TYR A 48 6.88 -2.36 4.35
CA TYR A 48 5.45 -2.31 4.58
C TYR A 48 4.77 -1.37 3.59
N CYS A 49 3.59 -1.75 3.10
CA CYS A 49 2.74 -0.91 2.28
C CYS A 49 1.31 -0.91 2.83
N ILE A 50 0.80 0.28 3.16
CA ILE A 50 -0.60 0.48 3.53
C ILE A 50 -1.23 1.35 2.45
N SER A 51 -2.22 0.83 1.74
CA SER A 51 -2.88 1.60 0.69
C SER A 51 -4.37 1.78 0.98
N LEU A 52 -4.89 2.97 0.74
CA LEU A 52 -6.31 3.27 0.71
C LEU A 52 -6.65 3.69 -0.72
N LYS A 53 -7.32 2.80 -1.44
CA LYS A 53 -7.73 3.02 -2.83
C LYS A 53 -9.25 3.18 -2.91
N LYS A 54 -9.72 4.04 -3.79
CA LYS A 54 -11.13 4.29 -4.10
C LYS A 54 -11.29 4.37 -5.62
N ASN A 55 -12.50 4.11 -6.12
CA ASN A 55 -12.84 4.27 -7.54
C ASN A 55 -11.90 3.48 -8.47
N ILE A 56 -11.51 2.26 -8.08
CA ILE A 56 -10.74 1.38 -8.96
C ILE A 56 -11.69 0.82 -10.02
N ALA A 57 -11.32 0.97 -11.29
CA ALA A 57 -12.01 0.27 -12.37
C ALA A 57 -11.48 -1.17 -12.45
N GLY A 58 -12.39 -2.15 -12.47
CA GLY A 58 -12.05 -3.56 -12.60
C GLY A 58 -11.86 -4.31 -11.27
N LYS A 59 -11.58 -5.61 -11.36
CA LYS A 59 -11.31 -6.51 -10.22
C LYS A 59 -9.81 -6.74 -10.13
N THR A 60 -9.16 -6.35 -9.03
CA THR A 60 -7.75 -6.73 -8.79
C THR A 60 -7.77 -7.94 -7.86
N LYS A 61 -7.00 -8.97 -8.22
CA LYS A 61 -6.75 -10.09 -7.33
C LYS A 61 -5.66 -9.71 -6.34
N TYR A 62 -5.85 -10.06 -5.07
CA TYR A 62 -4.79 -9.98 -4.07
C TYR A 62 -4.78 -11.30 -3.29
N GLY A 63 -3.70 -12.06 -3.43
CA GLY A 63 -3.65 -13.45 -3.01
C GLY A 63 -4.61 -14.31 -3.86
N GLN A 64 -5.51 -15.05 -3.22
CA GLN A 64 -6.50 -15.90 -3.92
C GLN A 64 -7.88 -15.24 -4.11
N GLN A 65 -8.07 -13.97 -3.71
CA GLN A 65 -9.39 -13.32 -3.70
C GLN A 65 -9.48 -12.13 -4.66
N TYR A 66 -10.64 -11.98 -5.30
CA TYR A 66 -11.03 -10.80 -6.08
C TYR A 66 -11.75 -9.78 -5.19
N TYR A 67 -11.44 -8.49 -5.34
CA TYR A 67 -12.01 -7.42 -4.51
C TYR A 67 -12.95 -6.51 -5.30
N ASP A 68 -14.05 -6.12 -4.65
CA ASP A 68 -15.03 -5.14 -5.15
C ASP A 68 -14.76 -3.75 -4.55
N TYR A 69 -14.64 -2.72 -5.38
CA TYR A 69 -14.04 -1.43 -5.01
C TYR A 69 -15.01 -0.29 -4.70
N ASP A 70 -16.32 -0.51 -4.78
CA ASP A 70 -17.35 0.54 -4.64
C ASP A 70 -17.28 1.38 -3.36
N LYS A 71 -16.74 0.82 -2.27
CA LYS A 71 -16.68 1.50 -0.96
C LYS A 71 -15.27 1.91 -0.55
N GLY A 72 -14.31 1.82 -1.47
CA GLY A 72 -12.90 1.97 -1.21
C GLY A 72 -12.31 0.81 -0.41
N VAL A 73 -11.13 0.36 -0.80
CA VAL A 73 -10.43 -0.78 -0.21
C VAL A 73 -9.19 -0.27 0.50
N MET A 74 -8.98 -0.76 1.72
CA MET A 74 -7.74 -0.54 2.47
C MET A 74 -6.96 -1.84 2.49
N THR A 75 -5.73 -1.84 2.00
CA THR A 75 -4.84 -3.00 1.98
C THR A 75 -3.65 -2.78 2.91
N PHE A 76 -3.19 -3.87 3.50
CA PHE A 76 -2.00 -3.93 4.34
C PHE A 76 -1.12 -5.03 3.81
N VAL A 77 0.09 -4.66 3.42
CA VAL A 77 1.09 -5.55 2.86
C VAL A 77 2.30 -5.54 3.79
N ALA A 78 2.67 -6.71 4.26
CA ALA A 78 3.89 -6.92 5.03
C ALA A 78 5.08 -7.24 4.12
N PRO A 79 6.32 -6.99 4.57
CA PRO A 79 7.52 -7.44 3.86
C PRO A 79 7.46 -8.92 3.50
N LYS A 80 8.05 -9.27 2.35
CA LYS A 80 8.16 -10.63 1.80
C LYS A 80 6.82 -11.28 1.43
N GLN A 81 5.70 -10.54 1.44
CA GLN A 81 4.43 -11.02 0.90
C GLN A 81 4.45 -10.97 -0.63
N ILE A 82 4.02 -12.07 -1.25
CA ILE A 82 3.91 -12.19 -2.71
C ILE A 82 2.56 -11.60 -3.15
N MET A 83 2.60 -10.75 -4.18
CA MET A 83 1.47 -10.08 -4.79
C MET A 83 1.49 -10.28 -6.31
N SER A 84 0.31 -10.23 -6.92
CA SER A 84 0.11 -10.26 -8.37
C SER A 84 -0.98 -9.26 -8.75
N LEU A 85 -0.84 -8.62 -9.91
CA LEU A 85 -1.90 -7.84 -10.54
C LEU A 85 -2.36 -8.59 -11.79
N ASP A 86 -3.59 -9.12 -11.77
CA ASP A 86 -4.15 -9.96 -12.84
C ASP A 86 -4.61 -9.15 -14.08
N ALA A 87 -4.56 -7.83 -14.02
CA ALA A 87 -4.87 -6.95 -15.15
C ALA A 87 -3.86 -5.82 -15.22
N SER A 88 -3.76 -5.21 -16.42
CA SER A 88 -2.93 -4.04 -16.70
C SER A 88 -3.04 -3.01 -15.55
N PRO A 89 -1.93 -2.76 -14.82
CA PRO A 89 -1.91 -1.79 -13.72
C PRO A 89 -2.40 -0.41 -14.16
N THR A 90 -2.15 -0.06 -15.42
CA THR A 90 -2.57 1.18 -16.07
C THR A 90 -4.10 1.29 -16.18
N ASP A 91 -4.79 0.21 -16.54
CA ASP A 91 -6.25 0.22 -16.72
C ASP A 91 -7.00 0.17 -15.38
N ILE A 92 -6.43 -0.53 -14.39
CA ILE A 92 -7.01 -0.63 -13.04
C ILE A 92 -6.93 0.70 -12.29
N LEU A 93 -5.84 1.44 -12.48
CA LEU A 93 -5.54 2.63 -11.67
C LEU A 93 -5.93 3.95 -12.33
N ALA A 94 -6.36 3.96 -13.60
CA ALA A 94 -6.74 5.18 -14.31
C ALA A 94 -7.83 6.04 -13.61
N PRO A 95 -8.90 5.48 -13.01
CA PRO A 95 -9.84 6.26 -12.19
C PRO A 95 -9.54 6.18 -10.67
N ALA A 96 -8.52 5.43 -10.27
CA ALA A 96 -8.28 5.10 -8.88
C ALA A 96 -7.70 6.30 -8.13
N SER A 97 -8.42 6.76 -7.12
CA SER A 97 -7.98 7.81 -6.21
C SER A 97 -7.60 7.22 -4.86
N GLY A 98 -6.61 7.79 -4.19
CA GLY A 98 -6.15 7.24 -2.93
C GLY A 98 -4.74 7.61 -2.55
N TYR A 99 -4.30 7.01 -1.46
CA TYR A 99 -2.97 7.19 -0.90
C TYR A 99 -2.36 5.84 -0.53
N ALA A 100 -1.06 5.70 -0.74
CA ALA A 100 -0.26 4.60 -0.22
C ALA A 100 0.83 5.15 0.70
N LEU A 101 0.93 4.60 1.90
CA LEU A 101 2.03 4.84 2.82
C LEU A 101 2.98 3.65 2.73
N LEU A 102 4.24 3.93 2.42
CA LEU A 102 5.33 2.97 2.38
C LEU A 102 6.26 3.27 3.55
N PHE A 103 6.70 2.24 4.26
CA PHE A 103 7.73 2.41 5.30
C PHE A 103 8.57 1.15 5.47
N HIS A 104 9.88 1.35 5.61
CA HIS A 104 10.81 0.29 5.91
C HIS A 104 10.64 -0.17 7.37
N PRO A 105 10.82 -1.47 7.69
CA PRO A 105 10.81 -1.93 9.08
C PRO A 105 11.73 -1.13 10.01
N ASP A 106 12.89 -0.71 9.51
CA ASP A 106 13.87 0.10 10.26
C ASP A 106 13.32 1.47 10.69
N PHE A 107 12.34 2.02 9.95
CA PHE A 107 11.66 3.25 10.36
C PHE A 107 10.88 3.07 11.66
N LEU A 108 10.34 1.88 11.89
CA LEU A 108 9.59 1.58 13.11
C LEU A 108 10.51 1.55 14.33
N TYR A 109 11.70 0.95 14.22
CA TYR A 109 12.64 0.88 15.35
C TYR A 109 12.98 2.24 15.96
N LYS A 110 12.90 3.32 15.18
CA LYS A 110 13.21 4.68 15.62
C LYS A 110 11.99 5.53 15.97
N HIS A 111 10.76 5.03 15.79
CA HIS A 111 9.54 5.83 15.94
C HIS A 111 8.50 5.17 16.87
N PRO A 112 7.80 5.93 17.74
CA PRO A 112 6.66 5.44 18.54
C PRO A 112 5.52 4.78 17.75
N LEU A 113 5.60 4.88 16.41
CA LEU A 113 4.68 4.26 15.48
C LEU A 113 4.78 2.74 15.52
N ALA A 114 5.94 2.16 15.85
CA ALA A 114 6.11 0.71 15.98
C ALA A 114 5.15 0.10 17.00
N ALA A 115 5.06 0.72 18.18
CA ALA A 115 4.17 0.28 19.25
C ALA A 115 2.71 0.38 18.81
N THR A 116 2.35 1.46 18.12
CA THR A 116 0.99 1.63 17.56
C THR A 116 0.70 0.58 16.49
N ILE A 117 1.63 0.27 15.59
CA ILE A 117 1.38 -0.71 14.53
C ILE A 117 1.27 -2.13 15.10
N LYS A 118 2.11 -2.46 16.08
CA LYS A 118 2.10 -3.76 16.78
C LYS A 118 0.82 -3.96 17.58
N ASN A 119 0.36 -2.94 18.32
CA ASN A 119 -0.83 -3.01 19.17
C ASN A 119 -2.14 -3.23 18.41
N TYR A 120 -2.20 -2.83 17.14
CA TYR A 120 -3.42 -2.98 16.34
C TYR A 120 -3.42 -4.24 15.48
N GLY A 121 -2.34 -5.04 15.48
CA GLY A 121 -2.27 -6.31 14.76
C GLY A 121 -2.35 -6.18 13.23
N PHE A 122 -2.00 -5.01 12.66
CA PHE A 122 -2.23 -4.68 11.25
C PHE A 122 -1.60 -5.64 10.24
N PHE A 123 -0.51 -6.29 10.61
CA PHE A 123 0.29 -7.13 9.72
C PHE A 123 0.29 -8.61 10.12
N LEU A 124 -0.39 -8.97 11.22
CA LEU A 124 -0.42 -10.34 11.75
C LEU A 124 -1.46 -11.24 11.05
N THR A 125 -2.29 -10.70 10.18
CA THR A 125 -3.21 -11.51 9.38
C THR A 125 -2.49 -11.94 8.10
N GLN A 126 -1.79 -13.09 8.15
CA GLN A 126 -1.22 -13.79 6.99
C GLN A 126 -2.23 -14.13 5.88
N LEU A 127 -3.52 -13.93 6.13
CA LEU A 127 -4.58 -14.11 5.17
C LEU A 127 -5.25 -12.78 4.99
N THR A 128 -5.25 -12.31 3.75
CA THR A 128 -6.17 -11.29 3.25
C THR A 128 -7.59 -11.84 3.41
N LYS A 129 -8.13 -11.79 4.62
CA LYS A 129 -9.55 -11.91 4.88
C LYS A 129 -10.04 -10.50 4.91
N ARG A 130 -10.88 -10.15 3.92
CA ARG A 130 -11.81 -9.01 3.91
C ARG A 130 -12.06 -8.53 5.33
N CYS A 131 -11.24 -7.62 5.84
CA CYS A 131 -11.63 -6.94 7.06
C CYS A 131 -12.66 -5.92 6.60
N THR A 132 -13.90 -6.40 6.54
CA THR A 132 -15.08 -5.59 6.80
C THR A 132 -14.96 -5.10 8.24
N PHE A 133 -13.90 -4.34 8.56
CA PHE A 133 -13.73 -3.66 9.82
C PHE A 133 -14.99 -2.81 9.94
N GLN A 134 -15.83 -3.12 10.93
CA GLN A 134 -17.00 -2.33 11.32
C GLN A 134 -16.69 -0.85 11.04
N LYS A 135 -17.56 -0.17 10.28
CA LYS A 135 -17.36 1.19 9.74
C LYS A 135 -16.62 2.15 10.70
N LYS A 136 -16.82 2.01 12.02
CA LYS A 136 -16.15 2.72 13.11
C LYS A 136 -14.63 2.50 13.18
N LYS A 137 -14.13 1.25 13.17
CA LYS A 137 -12.69 0.96 13.18
C LYS A 137 -12.01 1.50 11.93
N ARG A 138 -12.61 1.33 10.75
CA ARG A 138 -12.09 1.87 9.48
C ARG A 138 -11.93 3.40 9.50
N LYS A 139 -12.90 4.14 10.04
CA LYS A 139 -12.79 5.61 10.20
C LYS A 139 -11.64 6.00 11.14
N THR A 140 -11.48 5.29 12.24
CA THR A 140 -10.36 5.50 13.17
C THR A 140 -9.02 5.26 12.48
N LEU A 141 -8.90 4.19 11.69
CA LEU A 141 -7.69 3.87 10.92
C LEU A 141 -7.39 4.91 9.85
N GLN A 142 -8.40 5.34 9.10
CA GLN A 142 -8.23 6.44 8.14
C GLN A 142 -7.79 7.73 8.82
N ARG A 143 -8.31 8.03 10.03
CA ARG A 143 -7.88 9.19 10.81
C ARG A 143 -6.43 9.07 11.26
N TYR A 144 -6.01 7.91 11.77
CA TYR A 144 -4.62 7.67 12.13
C TYR A 144 -3.69 7.74 10.93
N PHE A 145 -4.06 7.10 9.82
CA PHE A 145 -3.33 7.17 8.57
C PHE A 145 -3.18 8.62 8.08
N LYS A 146 -4.25 9.41 8.07
CA LYS A 146 -4.19 10.84 7.73
C LYS A 146 -3.29 11.62 8.69
N LYS A 147 -3.33 11.32 9.99
CA LYS A 147 -2.46 11.96 10.99
C LYS A 147 -0.99 11.60 10.76
N LEU A 148 -0.70 10.35 10.39
CA LEU A 148 0.64 9.90 10.03
C LEU A 148 1.13 10.59 8.77
N MET A 149 0.32 10.66 7.71
CA MET A 149 0.67 11.40 6.51
C MET A 149 1.00 12.86 6.84
N LYS A 150 0.19 13.52 7.68
CA LYS A 150 0.45 14.92 8.09
C LYS A 150 1.76 15.08 8.86
N ASN A 151 2.15 14.10 9.68
CA ASN A 151 3.40 14.14 10.43
C ASN A 151 4.63 13.81 9.57
N ILE A 152 4.45 13.06 8.48
CA ILE A 152 5.53 12.63 7.57
C ILE A 152 5.73 13.64 6.43
N SER A 153 4.68 14.30 5.96
CA SER A 153 4.72 15.32 4.89
C SER A 153 5.25 16.67 5.37
N ILE A 154 6.33 16.69 6.16
CA ILE A 154 7.08 17.90 6.49
C ILE A 154 7.75 18.43 5.21
#